data_AF-A0A953TPY0-F1
#
_entry.id   AF-A0A953TPY0-F1
#
_cell.length_a   1.000
_cell.length_b   1.000
_cell.length_c   1.000
_cell.angle_alpha   90.00
_cell.angle_beta   90.00
_cell.angle_gamma   90.00
#
_symmetry.space_group_name_H-M   'P 1'
#
loop_
_entity.id
_entity.type
_entity.pdbx_description
1 polymer ?
#
loop_
_entity_poly.entity_id
_entity_poly.type
_entity_poly.pdbx_seq_one_letter_code
_entity_poly.pdbx_strand_id
1 'polypeptide(L)'
;MTASPSRLTRVAFGLIPVAALLLSAEAVVRVKYFVQHHYETDYLTTPLLFHEFGTVREDIRKVRGVRAETTPKPSSSSTAGANEAGPAAGGGSAAPQVGAGAAVEPMVFRWPTPCVSGQVFSAELNRLMPRTWDANCFRGDRVSRSKEDGEFRIVFIGGSTVQDFQSDDEMMTAQFGNVVKSGRTGRVTVLNAGRSGFNSANILEDYTSRVGAFRPDAVLYYEAWNEQPHDLKPMARADAMVRAFGSAAHKALRYRSMLYTYLIEKYAFLQASKTNFFRLDATQVRRPFAALAQTARGQDARFVFVTQVVNFPRMWKGVDTYDYEAVDRLLVRMQADPQYDYDVQEISALNQRLTVAYTVALCRELDVPVINILEAVEGLGAAQRAEMFMDLGHLTAKGDRIVGKLIADEFLALPSPR
;
A
#
# COMPACT_ATOMS: atom_id res chain seq x y z
N MET A 1 -6.80 66.32 15.69
CA MET A 1 -5.67 65.69 14.96
C MET A 1 -5.80 64.17 15.10
N THR A 2 -6.27 63.47 14.08
CA THR A 2 -6.27 61.99 14.07
C THR A 2 -4.89 61.51 13.64
N ALA A 3 -4.17 60.84 14.54
CA ALA A 3 -2.88 60.26 14.19
C ALA A 3 -3.04 59.27 13.04
N SER A 4 -2.27 59.45 11.96
CA SER A 4 -2.27 58.50 10.85
C SER A 4 -1.84 57.12 11.35
N PRO A 5 -2.50 56.03 10.93
CA PRO A 5 -2.11 54.69 11.33
C PRO A 5 -0.66 54.41 10.91
N SER A 6 0.07 53.75 11.81
CA SER A 6 1.46 53.36 11.58
C SER A 6 1.59 52.49 10.32
N ARG A 7 2.79 52.42 9.72
CA ARG A 7 3.04 51.52 8.59
C ARG A 7 2.76 50.06 8.94
N LEU A 8 3.06 49.65 10.18
CA LEU A 8 2.77 48.31 10.69
C LEU A 8 1.27 48.01 10.67
N THR A 9 0.46 48.97 11.11
CA THR A 9 -1.00 48.86 11.11
C THR A 9 -1.54 48.65 9.70
N ARG A 10 -1.05 49.41 8.72
CA ARG A 10 -1.47 49.26 7.31
C ARG A 10 -1.09 47.90 6.72
N VAL A 11 0.11 47.40 7.02
CA VAL A 11 0.54 46.05 6.59
C VAL A 11 -0.34 44.99 7.24
N ALA A 12 -0.58 45.08 8.55
CA ALA A 12 -1.45 44.13 9.25
C ALA A 12 -2.86 44.10 8.64
N PHE A 13 -3.48 45.25 8.41
CA PHE A 13 -4.80 45.32 7.77
C PHE A 13 -4.80 44.79 6.33
N GLY A 14 -3.70 44.96 5.58
CA GLY A 14 -3.55 44.38 4.25
C GLY A 14 -3.39 42.86 4.23
N LEU A 15 -2.86 42.26 5.30
CA LEU A 15 -2.67 40.81 5.41
C LEU A 15 -3.92 40.08 5.91
N ILE A 16 -4.83 40.76 6.62
CA ILE A 16 -6.06 40.14 7.15
C ILE A 16 -6.88 39.44 6.06
N PRO A 17 -7.20 40.07 4.90
CA PRO A 17 -7.97 39.42 3.84
C PRO A 17 -7.27 38.16 3.27
N VAL A 18 -5.94 38.21 3.15
CA VAL A 18 -5.14 37.08 2.64
C VAL A 18 -5.17 35.91 3.63
N ALA A 19 -5.00 36.19 4.92
CA ALA A 19 -5.08 35.19 5.97
C ALA A 19 -6.48 34.55 6.03
N ALA A 20 -7.54 35.36 5.95
CA ALA A 20 -8.92 34.87 5.92
C ALA A 20 -9.17 33.95 4.72
N LEU A 21 -8.66 34.31 3.53
CA LEU A 21 -8.77 33.48 2.33
C LEU A 21 -8.03 32.14 2.48
N LEU A 22 -6.78 32.16 2.98
CA LEU A 22 -5.99 30.95 3.18
C LEU A 22 -6.62 30.01 4.22
N LEU A 23 -7.14 30.54 5.32
CA LEU A 23 -7.85 29.74 6.33
C LEU A 23 -9.15 29.16 5.79
N SER A 24 -9.87 29.91 4.94
CA SER A 24 -11.07 29.41 4.28
C SER A 24 -10.75 28.28 3.31
N ALA A 25 -9.70 28.44 2.49
CA ALA A 25 -9.23 27.40 1.57
C ALA A 25 -8.74 26.15 2.32
N GLU A 26 -8.04 26.31 3.44
CA GLU A 26 -7.67 25.22 4.35
C GLU A 26 -8.91 24.49 4.87
N ALA A 27 -9.93 25.21 5.36
CA ALA A 27 -11.18 24.61 5.82
C ALA A 27 -11.90 23.83 4.71
N VAL A 28 -11.95 24.36 3.49
CA VAL A 28 -12.53 23.66 2.33
C VAL A 28 -11.77 22.37 2.01
N VAL A 29 -10.43 22.40 2.00
CA VAL A 29 -9.61 21.20 1.76
C VAL A 29 -9.84 20.17 2.88
N ARG A 30 -9.94 20.61 4.15
CA ARG A 30 -10.25 19.73 5.29
C ARG A 30 -11.61 19.06 5.15
N VAL A 31 -12.66 19.83 4.86
CA VAL A 31 -14.01 19.30 4.65
C VAL A 31 -14.04 18.33 3.48
N LYS A 32 -13.35 18.66 2.39
CA LYS A 32 -13.20 17.76 1.25
C LYS A 32 -12.58 16.43 1.68
N TYR A 33 -11.45 16.44 2.37
CA TYR A 33 -10.79 15.21 2.80
C TYR A 33 -11.61 14.45 3.85
N PHE A 34 -12.25 15.14 4.79
CA PHE A 34 -13.19 14.55 5.73
C PHE A 34 -14.30 13.76 5.01
N VAL A 35 -14.93 14.34 3.99
CA VAL A 35 -15.93 13.64 3.19
C VAL A 35 -15.32 12.49 2.38
N GLN A 36 -14.16 12.71 1.75
CA GLN A 36 -13.48 11.69 0.93
C GLN A 36 -12.95 10.50 1.74
N HIS A 37 -12.68 10.69 3.04
CA HIS A 37 -12.15 9.67 3.93
C HIS A 37 -13.21 9.27 4.96
N HIS A 38 -14.45 9.09 4.50
CA HIS A 38 -15.55 8.50 5.27
C HIS A 38 -15.78 9.15 6.65
N TYR A 39 -15.70 10.48 6.70
CA TYR A 39 -15.97 11.26 7.90
C TYR A 39 -14.95 11.01 9.03
N GLU A 40 -13.71 10.61 8.69
CA GLU A 40 -12.61 10.57 9.65
C GLU A 40 -12.34 11.98 10.21
N THR A 41 -12.73 12.20 11.48
CA THR A 41 -12.68 13.52 12.14
C THR A 41 -11.27 14.11 12.21
N ASP A 42 -10.25 13.27 12.10
CA ASP A 42 -8.84 13.67 12.10
C ASP A 42 -8.54 14.67 10.97
N TYR A 43 -9.21 14.61 9.82
CA TYR A 43 -9.01 15.59 8.75
C TYR A 43 -9.56 16.98 9.09
N LEU A 44 -10.54 17.07 9.99
CA LEU A 44 -11.05 18.35 10.47
C LEU A 44 -10.14 18.95 11.56
N THR A 45 -9.46 18.12 12.34
CA THR A 45 -8.76 18.54 13.56
C THR A 45 -7.22 18.55 13.44
N THR A 46 -6.64 17.82 12.47
CA THR A 46 -5.18 17.58 12.38
C THR A 46 -4.46 18.53 11.43
N PRO A 47 -3.42 19.25 11.86
CA PRO A 47 -3.10 19.67 13.21
C PRO A 47 -3.33 21.18 13.33
N LEU A 48 -4.48 21.54 13.92
CA LEU A 48 -4.58 22.82 14.62
C LEU A 48 -3.96 22.73 16.03
N LEU A 49 -3.72 21.52 16.54
CA LEU A 49 -3.11 21.25 17.83
C LEU A 49 -1.74 20.58 17.63
N PHE A 50 -0.72 21.08 18.34
CA PHE A 50 0.64 20.54 18.35
C PHE A 50 0.66 19.14 18.94
N HIS A 51 0.36 18.11 18.14
CA HIS A 51 0.93 16.80 18.42
C HIS A 51 2.31 16.74 17.76
N GLU A 52 3.35 16.67 18.58
CA GLU A 52 4.66 16.22 18.12
C GLU A 52 4.48 14.81 17.57
N PHE A 53 4.35 14.69 16.25
CA PHE A 53 4.59 13.43 15.58
C PHE A 53 6.04 13.06 15.89
N GLY A 54 6.22 12.17 16.87
CA GLY A 54 7.50 11.53 17.13
C GLY A 54 8.03 11.03 15.81
N THR A 55 9.22 11.50 15.43
CA THR A 55 9.80 11.11 14.14
C THR A 55 9.83 9.58 14.08
N VAL A 56 9.33 8.98 13.00
CA VAL A 56 9.34 7.52 12.71
C VAL A 56 10.71 6.84 13.01
N ARG A 57 11.79 7.65 13.07
CA ARG A 57 13.13 7.27 13.48
C ARG A 57 13.25 6.78 14.94
N GLU A 58 12.39 7.19 15.86
CA GLU A 58 12.42 6.73 17.26
C GLU A 58 11.80 5.35 17.44
N ASP A 59 10.71 5.04 16.74
CA ASP A 59 10.07 3.72 16.85
C ASP A 59 10.92 2.62 16.22
N ILE A 60 11.62 2.90 15.12
CA ILE A 60 12.60 1.96 14.54
C ILE A 60 13.78 1.74 15.50
N ARG A 61 14.19 2.76 16.27
CA ARG A 61 15.24 2.63 17.30
C ARG A 61 14.79 1.79 18.48
N LYS A 62 13.55 1.97 18.95
CA LYS A 62 12.96 1.15 20.02
C LYS A 62 12.82 -0.32 19.60
N VAL A 63 12.37 -0.58 18.37
CA VAL A 63 12.27 -1.96 17.83
C VAL A 63 13.66 -2.61 17.68
N ARG A 64 14.71 -1.85 17.34
CA ARG A 64 16.09 -2.38 17.29
C ARG A 64 16.74 -2.53 18.66
N GLY A 65 16.37 -1.71 19.65
CA GLY A 65 16.92 -1.76 21.01
C GLY A 65 16.49 -2.99 21.83
N VAL A 66 15.33 -3.59 21.52
CA VAL A 66 14.80 -4.76 22.24
C VAL A 66 15.54 -6.07 21.88
N ARG A 67 16.40 -6.08 20.85
CA ARG A 67 17.12 -7.30 20.41
C ARG A 67 18.51 -7.47 21.02
N ALA A 68 18.93 -6.60 21.94
CA ALA A 68 20.27 -6.60 22.51
C ALA A 68 20.25 -6.88 24.02
N GLU A 69 19.65 -8.00 24.46
CA GLU A 69 20.02 -8.59 25.75
C GLU A 69 19.61 -10.06 25.82
N THR A 70 20.51 -10.88 26.36
CA THR A 70 20.43 -12.34 26.57
C THR A 70 20.79 -13.26 25.39
N THR A 71 22.07 -13.28 25.03
CA THR A 71 22.72 -14.54 24.59
C THR A 71 23.66 -15.00 25.71
N PRO A 72 23.54 -16.23 26.23
CA PRO A 72 24.46 -16.74 27.24
C PRO A 72 25.83 -17.03 26.64
N LYS A 73 26.85 -16.63 27.39
CA LYS A 73 28.28 -16.77 27.11
C LYS A 73 28.66 -18.26 27.01
N PRO A 74 29.27 -18.74 25.91
CA PRO A 74 29.80 -20.10 25.88
C PRO A 74 31.11 -20.16 26.67
N SER A 75 31.19 -21.16 27.55
CA SER A 75 32.38 -21.49 28.33
C SER A 75 33.50 -21.99 27.42
N SER A 76 34.67 -21.40 27.59
CA SER A 76 35.94 -21.79 26.98
C SER A 76 36.42 -23.16 27.44
N SER A 77 36.83 -24.01 26.51
CA SER A 77 37.89 -24.99 26.74
C SER A 77 38.83 -25.04 25.54
N SER A 78 40.12 -24.96 25.85
CA SER A 78 41.27 -24.91 24.96
C SER A 78 41.54 -26.21 24.23
N THR A 79 42.19 -26.15 23.06
CA THR A 79 43.48 -26.83 22.85
C THR A 79 44.18 -26.30 21.59
N ALA A 80 45.51 -26.24 21.69
CA ALA A 80 46.44 -25.72 20.72
C ALA A 80 46.78 -26.73 19.61
N GLY A 81 47.24 -26.22 18.47
CA GLY A 81 47.88 -27.01 17.40
C GLY A 81 48.50 -26.06 16.37
N ALA A 82 49.78 -26.29 16.06
CA ALA A 82 50.70 -25.35 15.43
C ALA A 82 50.91 -25.59 13.92
N ASN A 83 51.54 -24.57 13.29
CA ASN A 83 52.37 -24.58 12.07
C ASN A 83 51.72 -24.92 10.71
N GLU A 84 51.85 -24.00 9.74
CA GLU A 84 52.92 -24.01 8.73
C GLU A 84 52.86 -22.78 7.82
N ALA A 85 54.04 -22.36 7.36
CA ALA A 85 54.28 -21.23 6.48
C ALA A 85 54.52 -21.71 5.03
N GLY A 86 54.02 -20.98 4.03
CA GLY A 86 54.35 -21.19 2.62
C GLY A 86 53.54 -20.29 1.67
N PRO A 87 54.04 -19.94 0.46
CA PRO A 87 54.17 -18.53 0.08
C PRO A 87 53.23 -18.00 -1.02
N ALA A 88 53.36 -16.67 -1.19
CA ALA A 88 52.74 -15.73 -2.12
C ALA A 88 52.47 -16.16 -3.57
N ALA A 89 51.34 -15.68 -4.13
CA ALA A 89 51.26 -14.76 -5.28
C ALA A 89 49.82 -14.63 -5.78
N GLY A 90 49.38 -13.41 -6.12
CA GLY A 90 48.13 -13.21 -6.86
C GLY A 90 47.54 -11.81 -6.69
N GLY A 91 47.98 -10.87 -7.52
CA GLY A 91 47.50 -9.49 -7.53
C GLY A 91 46.02 -9.38 -7.87
N GLY A 92 45.23 -8.85 -6.94
CA GLY A 92 43.86 -8.42 -7.16
C GLY A 92 43.81 -6.92 -7.43
N SER A 93 43.47 -6.56 -8.66
CA SER A 93 43.17 -5.18 -9.08
C SER A 93 41.99 -4.65 -8.25
N ALA A 94 42.23 -3.58 -7.48
CA ALA A 94 41.20 -2.89 -6.74
C ALA A 94 40.29 -2.13 -7.72
N ALA A 95 39.09 -2.67 -7.96
CA ALA A 95 38.02 -1.92 -8.58
C ALA A 95 37.67 -0.71 -7.69
N PRO A 96 37.43 0.48 -8.26
CA PRO A 96 37.10 1.66 -7.47
C PRO A 96 35.80 1.40 -6.72
N GLN A 97 35.85 1.55 -5.40
CA GLN A 97 34.66 1.63 -4.56
C GLN A 97 33.86 2.85 -5.02
N VAL A 98 32.85 2.60 -5.85
CA VAL A 98 31.78 3.56 -6.10
C VAL A 98 31.10 3.73 -4.75
N GLY A 99 31.34 4.88 -4.12
CA GLY A 99 30.75 5.22 -2.85
C GLY A 99 29.25 4.97 -2.92
N ALA A 100 28.76 4.12 -2.02
CA ALA A 100 27.35 3.94 -1.77
C ALA A 100 26.81 5.29 -1.28
N GLY A 101 26.43 6.15 -2.22
CA GLY A 101 25.61 7.31 -1.93
C GLY A 101 24.40 6.79 -1.19
N ALA A 102 24.24 7.21 0.06
CA ALA A 102 23.11 6.83 0.89
C ALA A 102 21.84 7.04 0.04
N ALA A 103 21.20 5.94 -0.34
CA ALA A 103 19.95 6.00 -1.06
C ALA A 103 19.00 6.82 -0.19
N VAL A 104 18.68 8.03 -0.65
CA VAL A 104 17.69 8.86 0.00
C VAL A 104 16.39 8.08 -0.11
N GLU A 105 15.98 7.43 0.99
CA GLU A 105 14.69 6.75 1.07
C GLU A 105 13.62 7.75 0.59
N PRO A 106 12.89 7.43 -0.48
CA PRO A 106 11.95 8.37 -1.01
C PRO A 106 10.80 8.53 0.01
N MET A 107 10.44 9.78 0.28
CA MET A 107 9.26 10.11 1.08
C MET A 107 8.01 9.77 0.26
N VAL A 108 7.62 8.50 0.28
CA VAL A 108 6.21 8.13 0.15
C VAL A 108 5.51 8.72 1.36
N PHE A 109 4.31 9.28 1.18
CA PHE A 109 3.38 9.56 2.27
C PHE A 109 2.99 8.23 2.93
N ARG A 110 3.90 7.69 3.74
CA ARG A 110 3.51 6.87 4.87
C ARG A 110 3.04 7.90 5.88
N TRP A 111 1.78 8.34 5.79
CA TRP A 111 1.07 8.50 7.06
C TRP A 111 1.14 7.08 7.62
N PRO A 112 1.94 6.78 8.66
CA PRO A 112 1.68 5.56 9.38
C PRO A 112 0.27 5.75 9.89
N THR A 113 -0.73 5.22 9.18
CA THR A 113 -2.09 5.19 9.68
C THR A 113 -1.96 4.39 10.95
N PRO A 114 -2.00 5.04 12.11
CA PRO A 114 -1.70 4.33 13.34
C PRO A 114 -2.75 3.24 13.43
N CYS A 115 -2.34 2.04 13.84
CA CYS A 115 -3.22 0.88 13.91
C CYS A 115 -4.16 1.06 15.12
N VAL A 116 -5.09 1.99 14.99
CA VAL A 116 -5.89 2.54 16.07
C VAL A 116 -7.32 2.17 15.81
N SER A 117 -7.81 1.22 16.61
CA SER A 117 -9.20 0.80 16.57
C SER A 117 -10.14 1.99 16.71
N GLY A 118 -11.16 2.00 15.85
CA GLY A 118 -12.17 3.04 15.79
C GLY A 118 -13.49 2.48 15.27
N GLN A 119 -14.29 3.36 14.67
CA GLN A 119 -15.55 3.01 14.05
C GLN A 119 -15.60 3.57 12.63
N VAL A 120 -16.31 2.87 11.75
CA VAL A 120 -16.64 3.33 10.39
C VAL A 120 -18.15 3.24 10.21
N PHE A 121 -18.72 4.17 9.43
CA PHE A 121 -20.14 4.14 9.13
C PHE A 121 -20.43 3.10 8.03
N SER A 122 -21.21 2.07 8.37
CA SER A 122 -21.75 1.13 7.39
C SER A 122 -22.96 1.76 6.70
N ALA A 123 -22.84 2.01 5.40
CA ALA A 123 -23.97 2.48 4.59
C ALA A 123 -25.08 1.43 4.47
N GLU A 124 -24.72 0.14 4.49
CA GLU A 124 -25.67 -0.96 4.36
C GLU A 124 -26.49 -1.17 5.63
N LEU A 125 -25.86 -1.08 6.80
CA LEU A 125 -26.50 -1.25 8.10
C LEU A 125 -27.00 0.07 8.70
N ASN A 126 -26.69 1.20 8.06
CA ASN A 126 -27.03 2.56 8.49
C ASN A 126 -26.63 2.83 9.96
N ARG A 127 -25.43 2.40 10.37
CA ARG A 127 -24.89 2.56 11.73
C ARG A 127 -23.37 2.54 11.76
N LEU A 128 -22.79 3.06 12.84
CA LEU A 128 -21.36 2.92 13.12
C LEU A 128 -21.03 1.48 13.50
N MET A 129 -19.98 0.94 12.90
CA MET A 129 -19.50 -0.43 13.06
C MET A 129 -18.01 -0.43 13.47
N PRO A 130 -17.53 -1.45 14.21
CA PRO A 130 -16.14 -1.55 14.59
C PRO A 130 -15.19 -1.64 13.39
N ARG A 131 -14.08 -0.92 13.48
CA ARG A 131 -12.93 -1.03 12.59
C ARG A 131 -11.70 -1.20 13.47
N THR A 132 -11.29 -2.45 13.71
CA THR A 132 -10.25 -2.77 14.71
C THR A 132 -8.93 -3.23 14.11
N TRP A 133 -7.86 -3.04 14.90
CA TRP A 133 -6.53 -3.59 14.62
C TRP A 133 -6.04 -4.40 15.81
N ASP A 134 -5.35 -5.49 15.53
CA ASP A 134 -4.68 -6.28 16.55
C ASP A 134 -3.33 -5.66 16.98
N ALA A 135 -2.69 -6.26 17.99
CA ALA A 135 -1.38 -5.81 18.48
C ALA A 135 -0.24 -5.91 17.45
N ASN A 136 -0.45 -6.61 16.33
CA ASN A 136 0.46 -6.72 15.20
C ASN A 136 0.01 -5.83 14.02
N CYS A 137 -0.92 -4.90 14.22
CA CYS A 137 -1.45 -4.04 13.15
C CYS A 137 -2.18 -4.79 12.02
N PHE A 138 -2.71 -5.98 12.26
CA PHE A 138 -3.59 -6.67 11.33
C PHE A 138 -5.04 -6.27 11.55
N ARG A 139 -5.84 -6.27 10.48
CA ARG A 139 -7.25 -5.83 10.53
C ARG A 139 -8.16 -6.97 11.03
N GLY A 140 -9.15 -6.60 11.83
CA GLY A 140 -10.17 -7.52 12.36
C GLY A 140 -9.72 -8.30 13.59
N ASP A 141 -10.24 -9.53 13.71
CA ASP A 141 -10.03 -10.38 14.89
C ASP A 141 -8.55 -10.60 15.23
N ARG A 142 -8.25 -10.64 16.53
CA ARG A 142 -6.91 -10.95 17.02
C ARG A 142 -6.56 -12.41 16.69
N VAL A 143 -5.49 -12.58 15.92
CA VAL A 143 -4.92 -13.90 15.62
C VAL A 143 -3.68 -14.15 16.47
N SER A 144 -3.59 -15.31 17.10
CA SER A 144 -2.38 -15.71 17.83
C SER A 144 -1.27 -16.12 16.86
N ARG A 145 -0.02 -15.83 17.21
CA ARG A 145 1.13 -16.41 16.48
C ARG A 145 1.20 -17.92 16.66
N SER A 146 0.86 -18.42 17.85
CA SER A 146 0.66 -19.86 18.03
C SER A 146 -0.57 -20.28 17.21
N LYS A 147 -0.44 -21.43 16.58
CA LYS A 147 -1.49 -22.05 15.78
C LYS A 147 -2.00 -23.22 16.60
N GLU A 148 -3.31 -23.33 16.76
CA GLU A 148 -3.92 -24.45 17.47
C GLU A 148 -3.86 -25.73 16.62
N ASP A 149 -3.90 -26.89 17.28
CA ASP A 149 -3.90 -28.18 16.60
C ASP A 149 -5.15 -28.32 15.72
N GLY A 150 -4.93 -28.70 14.46
CA GLY A 150 -6.02 -28.84 13.46
C GLY A 150 -6.58 -27.51 12.93
N GLU A 151 -6.03 -26.35 13.33
CA GLU A 151 -6.37 -25.07 12.71
C GLU A 151 -5.87 -25.04 11.25
N PHE A 152 -6.65 -24.46 10.35
CA PHE A 152 -6.21 -24.09 9.00
C PHE A 152 -6.21 -22.57 8.89
N ARG A 153 -5.04 -21.99 8.70
CA ARG A 153 -4.80 -20.55 8.75
C ARG A 153 -4.56 -20.00 7.35
N ILE A 154 -5.44 -19.11 6.95
CA ILE A 154 -5.41 -18.41 5.67
C ILE A 154 -4.99 -16.98 5.93
N VAL A 155 -4.01 -16.48 5.19
CA VAL A 155 -3.56 -15.09 5.29
C VAL A 155 -3.82 -14.40 3.95
N PHE A 156 -4.49 -13.26 3.99
CA PHE A 156 -4.55 -12.34 2.87
C PHE A 156 -3.45 -11.30 2.98
N ILE A 157 -2.73 -11.09 1.87
CA ILE A 157 -1.72 -10.03 1.74
C ILE A 157 -2.01 -9.19 0.52
N GLY A 158 -1.76 -7.88 0.64
CA GLY A 158 -1.98 -6.91 -0.42
C GLY A 158 -1.94 -5.49 0.12
N GLY A 159 -2.36 -4.54 -0.70
CA GLY A 159 -2.41 -3.13 -0.36
C GLY A 159 -3.67 -2.73 0.41
N SER A 160 -4.15 -1.52 0.12
CA SER A 160 -5.34 -0.91 0.74
C SER A 160 -6.62 -1.69 0.44
N THR A 161 -6.71 -2.36 -0.71
CA THR A 161 -7.87 -3.18 -1.08
C THR A 161 -7.99 -4.46 -0.25
N VAL A 162 -6.88 -4.99 0.28
CA VAL A 162 -6.92 -6.08 1.26
C VAL A 162 -7.13 -5.53 2.66
N GLN A 163 -6.44 -4.44 3.02
CA GLN A 163 -6.58 -3.81 4.33
C GLN A 163 -8.04 -3.44 4.61
N ASP A 164 -8.72 -2.97 3.56
CA ASP A 164 -10.12 -2.63 3.53
C ASP A 164 -10.48 -1.41 4.40
N PHE A 165 -11.40 -0.60 3.89
CA PHE A 165 -11.94 0.56 4.60
C PHE A 165 -13.30 0.28 5.24
N GLN A 166 -13.92 -0.87 4.94
CA GLN A 166 -15.14 -1.30 5.59
C GLN A 166 -14.92 -1.76 7.04
N SER A 167 -16.03 -2.02 7.73
CA SER A 167 -16.03 -2.56 9.08
C SER A 167 -15.46 -3.98 9.13
N ASP A 168 -15.14 -4.45 10.32
CA ASP A 168 -14.53 -5.78 10.51
C ASP A 168 -15.42 -6.93 10.01
N ASP A 169 -16.73 -6.74 10.01
CA ASP A 169 -17.69 -7.73 9.52
C ASP A 169 -17.94 -7.61 8.01
N GLU A 170 -17.73 -6.43 7.43
CA GLU A 170 -18.05 -6.13 6.03
C GLU A 170 -16.85 -6.27 5.10
N MET A 171 -15.62 -6.29 5.62
CA MET A 171 -14.42 -6.38 4.80
C MET A 171 -14.36 -7.67 3.95
N MET A 172 -13.74 -7.60 2.76
CA MET A 172 -13.63 -8.72 1.81
C MET A 172 -13.15 -10.02 2.48
N THR A 173 -12.17 -9.91 3.37
CA THR A 173 -11.57 -11.06 4.07
C THR A 173 -12.50 -11.70 5.10
N ALA A 174 -13.36 -10.91 5.75
CA ALA A 174 -14.40 -11.42 6.64
C ALA A 174 -15.50 -12.14 5.84
N GLN A 175 -15.91 -11.56 4.72
CA GLN A 175 -16.88 -12.15 3.80
C GLN A 175 -16.38 -13.49 3.23
N PHE A 176 -15.11 -13.53 2.79
CA PHE A 176 -14.43 -14.78 2.43
C PHE A 176 -14.43 -15.79 3.58
N GLY A 177 -14.04 -15.35 4.79
CA GLY A 177 -13.95 -16.21 5.97
C GLY A 177 -15.29 -16.84 6.34
N ASN A 178 -16.39 -16.10 6.22
CA ASN A 178 -17.74 -16.60 6.49
C ASN A 178 -18.11 -17.76 5.56
N VAL A 179 -17.79 -17.64 4.26
CA VAL A 179 -18.04 -18.71 3.27
C VAL A 179 -17.15 -19.92 3.55
N VAL A 180 -15.84 -19.74 3.73
CA VAL A 180 -14.91 -20.85 3.95
C VAL A 180 -15.19 -21.61 5.25
N LYS A 181 -15.52 -20.91 6.34
CA LYS A 181 -15.90 -21.53 7.62
C LYS A 181 -17.17 -22.39 7.49
N SER A 182 -18.11 -21.99 6.64
CA SER A 182 -19.33 -22.77 6.38
C SER A 182 -19.09 -24.02 5.51
N GLY A 183 -18.09 -23.96 4.62
CA GLY A 183 -17.79 -25.03 3.65
C GLY A 183 -16.74 -26.04 4.11
N ARG A 184 -16.11 -25.87 5.27
CA ARG A 184 -15.04 -26.75 5.75
C ARG A 184 -15.31 -27.28 7.16
N THR A 185 -14.95 -28.53 7.38
CA THR A 185 -14.86 -29.11 8.73
C THR A 185 -13.54 -28.71 9.39
N GLY A 186 -13.59 -28.31 10.65
CA GLY A 186 -12.41 -27.89 11.43
C GLY A 186 -12.31 -26.38 11.60
N ARG A 187 -11.31 -25.95 12.38
CA ARG A 187 -11.14 -24.53 12.72
C ARG A 187 -10.41 -23.81 11.59
N VAL A 188 -11.06 -22.82 10.98
CA VAL A 188 -10.44 -21.94 9.99
C VAL A 188 -10.23 -20.55 10.59
N THR A 189 -9.01 -20.04 10.49
CA THR A 189 -8.68 -18.66 10.84
C THR A 189 -8.29 -17.91 9.57
N VAL A 190 -8.87 -16.72 9.39
CA VAL A 190 -8.49 -15.81 8.29
C VAL A 190 -7.84 -14.59 8.91
N LEU A 191 -6.63 -14.27 8.45
CA LEU A 191 -5.86 -13.12 8.88
C LEU A 191 -5.76 -12.10 7.74
N ASN A 192 -6.22 -10.87 8.01
CA ASN A 192 -6.08 -9.75 7.09
C ASN A 192 -4.75 -9.02 7.37
N ALA A 193 -3.74 -9.31 6.55
CA ALA A 193 -2.43 -8.66 6.58
C ALA A 193 -2.26 -7.62 5.46
N GLY A 194 -3.36 -7.05 4.97
CA GLY A 194 -3.31 -5.96 4.00
C GLY A 194 -2.80 -4.66 4.61
N ARG A 195 -2.07 -3.86 3.82
CA ARG A 195 -1.57 -2.56 4.27
C ARG A 195 -1.54 -1.54 3.14
N SER A 196 -2.19 -0.40 3.36
CA SER A 196 -2.32 0.68 2.36
C SER A 196 -0.98 1.09 1.76
N GLY A 197 -0.97 1.24 0.44
CA GLY A 197 0.19 1.64 -0.35
C GLY A 197 1.26 0.55 -0.53
N PHE A 198 1.02 -0.68 -0.08
CA PHE A 198 1.98 -1.77 -0.29
C PHE A 198 1.96 -2.28 -1.72
N ASN A 199 3.15 -2.33 -2.32
CA ASN A 199 3.46 -3.08 -3.52
C ASN A 199 4.13 -4.42 -3.18
N SER A 200 4.44 -5.22 -4.19
CA SER A 200 5.04 -6.55 -4.11
C SER A 200 6.32 -6.59 -3.27
N ALA A 201 7.18 -5.58 -3.40
CA ALA A 201 8.41 -5.47 -2.60
C ALA A 201 8.11 -5.24 -1.11
N ASN A 202 7.17 -4.34 -0.79
CA ASN A 202 6.76 -4.11 0.61
C ASN A 202 6.03 -5.31 1.20
N ILE A 203 5.22 -6.01 0.41
CA ILE A 203 4.53 -7.24 0.82
C ILE A 203 5.53 -8.33 1.16
N LEU A 204 6.58 -8.53 0.34
CA LEU A 204 7.64 -9.49 0.65
C LEU A 204 8.36 -9.15 1.95
N GLU A 205 8.71 -7.87 2.16
CA GLU A 205 9.36 -7.41 3.39
C GLU A 205 8.49 -7.66 4.62
N ASP A 206 7.19 -7.33 4.57
CA ASP A 206 6.28 -7.54 5.70
C ASP A 206 6.02 -9.03 5.94
N TYR A 207 5.94 -9.83 4.87
CA TYR A 207 5.79 -11.27 4.99
C TYR A 207 6.99 -11.90 5.70
N THR A 208 8.19 -11.62 5.22
CA THR A 208 9.45 -12.18 5.77
C THR A 208 9.75 -11.69 7.18
N SER A 209 9.42 -10.44 7.49
CA SER A 209 9.70 -9.86 8.81
C SER A 209 8.67 -10.22 9.88
N ARG A 210 7.43 -10.57 9.49
CA ARG A 210 6.31 -10.56 10.43
C ARG A 210 5.19 -11.55 10.11
N VAL A 211 4.63 -11.52 8.90
CA VAL A 211 3.42 -12.32 8.59
C VAL A 211 3.73 -13.81 8.55
N GLY A 212 4.88 -14.22 8.01
CA GLY A 212 5.29 -15.63 7.97
C GLY A 212 5.42 -16.28 9.35
N ALA A 213 5.65 -15.49 10.41
CA ALA A 213 5.70 -15.98 11.79
C ALA A 213 4.35 -16.53 12.30
N PHE A 214 3.26 -16.27 11.59
CA PHE A 214 1.93 -16.80 11.90
C PHE A 214 1.70 -18.19 11.31
N ARG A 215 2.67 -18.76 10.58
CA ARG A 215 2.62 -20.12 10.00
C ARG A 215 1.34 -20.36 9.20
N PRO A 216 1.09 -19.58 8.13
CA PRO A 216 -0.06 -19.79 7.28
C PRO A 216 -0.02 -21.16 6.60
N ASP A 217 -1.18 -21.77 6.40
CA ASP A 217 -1.34 -22.91 5.48
C ASP A 217 -1.66 -22.44 4.06
N ALA A 218 -2.24 -21.25 3.92
CA ALA A 218 -2.48 -20.60 2.65
C ALA A 218 -2.21 -19.11 2.72
N VAL A 219 -1.62 -18.58 1.66
CA VAL A 219 -1.33 -17.16 1.47
C VAL A 219 -2.01 -16.72 0.18
N LEU A 220 -3.00 -15.84 0.29
CA LEU A 220 -3.75 -15.27 -0.83
C LEU A 220 -3.20 -13.87 -1.11
N TYR A 221 -2.54 -13.73 -2.25
CA TYR A 221 -1.98 -12.46 -2.72
C TYR A 221 -3.01 -11.73 -3.59
N TYR A 222 -3.46 -10.55 -3.15
CA TYR A 222 -4.43 -9.70 -3.85
C TYR A 222 -3.88 -8.27 -3.95
N GLU A 223 -3.03 -8.03 -4.95
CA GLU A 223 -2.44 -6.72 -5.23
C GLU A 223 -2.03 -6.63 -6.71
N ALA A 224 -2.20 -5.45 -7.29
CA ALA A 224 -1.77 -5.10 -8.64
C ALA A 224 -1.79 -3.57 -8.86
N TRP A 225 -2.60 -2.85 -8.09
CA TRP A 225 -2.77 -1.40 -8.09
C TRP A 225 -1.50 -0.64 -7.73
N ASN A 226 -0.79 -1.04 -6.68
CA ASN A 226 0.38 -0.34 -6.16
C ASN A 226 1.69 -0.70 -6.87
N GLU A 227 1.66 -1.55 -7.90
CA GLU A 227 2.84 -1.83 -8.74
C GLU A 227 3.14 -0.71 -9.75
N GLN A 228 2.30 0.33 -9.76
CA GLN A 228 2.50 1.48 -10.64
C GLN A 228 3.85 2.13 -10.38
N PRO A 229 4.52 2.67 -11.42
CA PRO A 229 5.79 3.34 -11.24
C PRO A 229 5.60 4.58 -10.36
N HIS A 230 6.01 4.48 -9.11
CA HIS A 230 6.16 5.65 -8.26
C HIS A 230 7.52 6.27 -8.57
N ASP A 231 7.60 7.09 -9.62
CA ASP A 231 8.71 8.04 -9.65
C ASP A 231 8.47 9.08 -8.56
N LEU A 232 9.10 8.85 -7.41
CA LEU A 232 9.04 9.76 -6.27
C LEU A 232 10.02 10.93 -6.46
N LYS A 233 10.85 10.92 -7.51
CA LYS A 233 11.80 12.02 -7.81
C LYS A 233 11.12 13.37 -8.01
N PRO A 234 9.96 13.52 -8.68
CA PRO A 234 9.30 14.81 -8.85
C PRO A 234 8.77 15.34 -7.52
N MET A 235 8.28 14.46 -6.63
CA MET A 235 7.92 14.85 -5.26
C MET A 235 9.15 15.26 -4.46
N ALA A 236 10.24 14.49 -4.52
CA ALA A 236 11.50 14.85 -3.88
C ALA A 236 12.10 16.15 -4.45
N ARG A 237 11.96 16.41 -5.75
CA ARG A 237 12.40 17.65 -6.42
C ARG A 237 11.53 18.84 -6.03
N ALA A 238 10.21 18.68 -6.01
CA ALA A 238 9.29 19.70 -5.52
C ALA A 238 9.59 20.03 -4.06
N ASP A 239 9.83 19.00 -3.24
CA ASP A 239 10.21 19.15 -1.84
C ASP A 239 11.55 19.90 -1.69
N ALA A 240 12.57 19.49 -2.43
CA ALA A 240 13.89 20.12 -2.41
C ALA A 240 13.84 21.57 -2.88
N MET A 241 13.10 21.85 -3.95
CA MET A 241 12.88 23.21 -4.47
C MET A 241 12.23 24.08 -3.39
N VAL A 242 11.15 23.61 -2.76
CA VAL A 242 10.43 24.37 -1.74
C VAL A 242 11.28 24.55 -0.47
N ARG A 243 12.08 23.55 -0.09
CA ARG A 243 13.08 23.68 0.99
C ARG A 243 14.11 24.76 0.69
N ALA A 244 14.53 24.91 -0.56
CA ALA A 244 15.50 25.93 -0.98
C ALA A 244 14.96 27.37 -0.84
N PHE A 245 13.64 27.57 -0.99
CA PHE A 245 13.00 28.89 -0.87
C PHE A 245 12.51 29.25 0.55
N GLY A 246 12.53 28.31 1.50
CA GLY A 246 12.04 28.60 2.85
C GLY A 246 11.88 27.37 3.75
N SER A 247 12.99 26.72 4.10
CA SER A 247 12.97 25.46 4.87
C SER A 247 12.18 25.52 6.18
N ALA A 248 12.16 26.66 6.88
CA ALA A 248 11.42 26.82 8.13
C ALA A 248 9.90 26.85 7.92
N ALA A 249 9.42 27.67 6.97
CA ALA A 249 7.99 27.74 6.64
C ALA A 249 7.48 26.41 6.06
N HIS A 250 8.27 25.79 5.17
CA HIS A 250 7.94 24.47 4.64
C HIS A 250 7.85 23.42 5.76
N LYS A 251 8.83 23.35 6.67
CA LYS A 251 8.75 22.44 7.84
C LYS A 251 7.57 22.75 8.76
N ALA A 252 7.22 24.02 8.90
CA ALA A 252 6.12 24.44 9.76
C ALA A 252 4.75 24.16 9.15
N LEU A 253 4.60 24.22 7.83
CA LEU A 253 3.32 24.07 7.14
C LEU A 253 3.11 22.66 6.58
N ARG A 254 4.17 21.97 6.17
CA ARG A 254 4.07 20.61 5.64
C ARG A 254 3.54 19.68 6.72
N TYR A 255 2.51 18.90 6.39
CA TYR A 255 1.76 18.06 7.34
C TYR A 255 1.02 18.85 8.44
N ARG A 256 1.09 20.20 8.46
CA ARG A 256 0.34 21.06 9.37
C ARG A 256 -0.74 21.91 8.73
N SER A 257 -0.62 22.18 7.45
CA SER A 257 -1.66 22.74 6.61
C SER A 257 -1.99 21.71 5.54
N MET A 258 -3.24 21.27 5.51
CA MET A 258 -3.75 20.38 4.48
C MET A 258 -3.74 21.06 3.12
N LEU A 259 -4.08 22.36 3.05
CA LEU A 259 -4.01 23.14 1.82
C LEU A 259 -2.58 23.20 1.30
N TYR A 260 -1.62 23.56 2.14
CA TYR A 260 -0.22 23.64 1.73
C TYR A 260 0.29 22.29 1.22
N THR A 261 0.00 21.22 1.97
CA THR A 261 0.38 19.86 1.61
C THR A 261 -0.25 19.45 0.28
N TYR A 262 -1.55 19.66 0.13
CA TYR A 262 -2.31 19.42 -1.10
C TYR A 262 -1.73 20.17 -2.31
N LEU A 263 -1.35 21.43 -2.15
CA LEU A 263 -0.78 22.23 -3.24
C LEU A 263 0.60 21.72 -3.66
N ILE A 264 1.46 21.36 -2.70
CA ILE A 264 2.77 20.77 -3.00
C ILE A 264 2.60 19.43 -3.72
N GLU A 265 1.65 18.60 -3.29
CA GLU A 265 1.33 17.33 -3.95
C GLU A 265 0.82 17.54 -5.37
N LYS A 266 -0.13 18.46 -5.57
CA LYS A 266 -0.64 18.78 -6.91
C LYS A 266 0.47 19.29 -7.82
N TYR A 267 1.34 20.15 -7.31
CA TYR A 267 2.50 20.61 -8.07
C TYR A 267 3.45 19.46 -8.42
N ALA A 268 3.84 18.64 -7.43
CA ALA A 268 4.71 17.49 -7.65
C ALA A 268 4.11 16.50 -8.66
N PHE A 269 2.82 16.25 -8.56
CA PHE A 269 2.07 15.36 -9.43
C PHE A 269 1.96 15.90 -10.87
N LEU A 270 1.72 17.20 -11.04
CA LEU A 270 1.74 17.86 -12.36
C LEU A 270 3.12 17.73 -13.03
N GLN A 271 4.20 17.68 -12.24
CA GLN A 271 5.55 17.45 -12.75
C GLN A 271 5.82 15.96 -13.02
N ALA A 272 5.30 15.06 -12.18
CA ALA A 272 5.53 13.61 -12.26
C ALA A 272 4.79 12.93 -13.41
N SER A 273 3.52 13.30 -13.57
CA SER A 273 2.56 12.69 -14.52
C SER A 273 3.00 12.79 -15.99
N LYS A 274 4.04 13.57 -16.31
CA LYS A 274 4.49 13.77 -17.68
C LYS A 274 5.63 12.85 -18.13
N THR A 275 6.38 12.21 -17.25
CA THR A 275 7.62 11.52 -17.69
C THR A 275 7.74 10.05 -17.25
N ASN A 276 7.29 9.68 -16.06
CA ASN A 276 7.63 8.36 -15.50
C ASN A 276 6.45 7.52 -14.98
N PHE A 277 5.22 8.01 -15.05
CA PHE A 277 4.04 7.31 -14.52
C PHE A 277 3.40 6.30 -15.51
N PHE A 278 3.92 6.19 -16.73
CA PHE A 278 3.18 5.57 -17.82
C PHE A 278 3.26 4.06 -17.89
N ARG A 279 4.40 3.45 -17.53
CA ARG A 279 4.64 2.04 -17.84
C ARG A 279 5.18 1.25 -16.67
N LEU A 280 4.45 0.20 -16.30
CA LEU A 280 4.88 -0.85 -15.38
C LEU A 280 6.29 -1.36 -15.74
N ASP A 281 7.16 -1.44 -14.75
CA ASP A 281 8.40 -2.20 -14.83
C ASP A 281 8.13 -3.62 -14.32
N ALA A 282 7.90 -4.54 -15.26
CA ALA A 282 7.60 -5.93 -14.96
C ALA A 282 8.68 -6.64 -14.12
N THR A 283 9.93 -6.15 -14.16
CA THR A 283 11.02 -6.70 -13.33
C THR A 283 10.85 -6.36 -11.85
N GLN A 284 10.23 -5.21 -11.53
CA GLN A 284 9.94 -4.79 -10.17
C GLN A 284 8.88 -5.66 -9.51
N VAL A 285 7.95 -6.22 -10.29
CA VAL A 285 6.95 -7.18 -9.77
C VAL A 285 7.55 -8.59 -9.68
N ARG A 286 8.28 -9.03 -10.72
CA ARG A 286 8.76 -10.42 -10.85
C ARG A 286 9.54 -10.89 -9.64
N ARG A 287 10.58 -10.13 -9.29
CA ARG A 287 11.55 -10.53 -8.28
C ARG A 287 10.91 -10.68 -6.90
N PRO A 288 10.20 -9.67 -6.35
CA PRO A 288 9.58 -9.82 -5.04
C PRO A 288 8.44 -10.83 -5.04
N PHE A 289 7.61 -10.89 -6.09
CA PHE A 289 6.53 -11.88 -6.19
C PHE A 289 7.06 -13.31 -6.18
N ALA A 290 8.08 -13.61 -7.00
CA ALA A 290 8.68 -14.94 -7.06
C ALA A 290 9.34 -15.32 -5.73
N ALA A 291 10.07 -14.39 -5.11
CA ALA A 291 10.70 -14.61 -3.80
C ALA A 291 9.66 -14.86 -2.69
N LEU A 292 8.53 -14.15 -2.73
CA LEU A 292 7.42 -14.35 -1.80
C LEU A 292 6.77 -15.71 -1.98
N ALA A 293 6.47 -16.12 -3.22
CA ALA A 293 5.92 -17.43 -3.52
C ALA A 293 6.85 -18.56 -3.06
N GLN A 294 8.15 -18.43 -3.31
CA GLN A 294 9.16 -19.38 -2.83
C GLN A 294 9.24 -19.42 -1.31
N THR A 295 9.22 -18.27 -0.65
CA THR A 295 9.29 -18.18 0.83
C THR A 295 8.06 -18.83 1.47
N ALA A 296 6.85 -18.55 0.96
CA ALA A 296 5.62 -19.15 1.47
C ALA A 296 5.63 -20.68 1.32
N ARG A 297 6.02 -21.19 0.14
CA ARG A 297 6.15 -22.64 -0.09
C ARG A 297 7.19 -23.31 0.79
N GLY A 298 8.33 -22.64 1.02
CA GLY A 298 9.36 -23.12 1.95
C GLY A 298 8.92 -23.15 3.42
N GLN A 299 7.76 -22.56 3.73
CA GLN A 299 7.08 -22.62 5.03
C GLN A 299 5.86 -23.54 5.00
N ASP A 300 5.78 -24.43 4.01
CA ASP A 300 4.67 -25.36 3.76
C ASP A 300 3.31 -24.66 3.52
N ALA A 301 3.33 -23.37 3.16
CA ALA A 301 2.13 -22.61 2.85
C ALA A 301 1.81 -22.68 1.36
N ARG A 302 0.53 -22.89 1.03
CA ARG A 302 0.02 -22.75 -0.33
C ARG A 302 -0.03 -21.26 -0.71
N PHE A 303 0.84 -20.84 -1.61
CA PHE A 303 0.77 -19.50 -2.20
C PHE A 303 -0.21 -19.47 -3.38
N VAL A 304 -1.17 -18.54 -3.37
CA VAL A 304 -2.23 -18.39 -4.38
C VAL A 304 -2.30 -16.93 -4.82
N PHE A 305 -2.31 -16.69 -6.13
CA PHE A 305 -2.59 -15.37 -6.68
C PHE A 305 -4.09 -15.20 -6.91
N VAL A 306 -4.63 -14.06 -6.49
CA VAL A 306 -6.02 -13.69 -6.73
C VAL A 306 -6.04 -12.46 -7.62
N THR A 307 -6.73 -12.53 -8.76
CA THR A 307 -6.80 -11.40 -9.69
C THR A 307 -7.53 -10.21 -9.06
N GLN A 308 -6.87 -9.06 -8.95
CA GLN A 308 -7.48 -7.85 -8.41
C GLN A 308 -8.44 -7.21 -9.43
N VAL A 309 -9.66 -6.89 -8.98
CA VAL A 309 -10.68 -6.21 -9.77
C VAL A 309 -10.65 -4.70 -9.54
N VAL A 310 -11.03 -3.92 -10.56
CA VAL A 310 -11.11 -2.45 -10.54
C VAL A 310 -12.38 -1.98 -11.23
N ASN A 311 -12.88 -0.80 -10.86
CA ASN A 311 -14.02 -0.15 -11.51
C ASN A 311 -13.60 0.52 -12.84
N PHE A 312 -13.13 -0.28 -13.78
CA PHE A 312 -12.70 0.21 -15.10
C PHE A 312 -13.38 -0.61 -16.21
N PRO A 313 -13.94 0.05 -17.24
CA PRO A 313 -14.67 -0.66 -18.27
C PRO A 313 -13.74 -1.58 -19.08
N ARG A 314 -14.27 -2.74 -19.48
CA ARG A 314 -13.57 -3.65 -20.39
C ARG A 314 -13.17 -2.94 -21.68
N MET A 315 -14.09 -2.19 -22.30
CA MET A 315 -13.79 -1.39 -23.48
C MET A 315 -13.47 0.05 -23.07
N TRP A 316 -12.28 0.54 -23.39
CA TRP A 316 -11.85 1.91 -23.13
C TRP A 316 -11.24 2.56 -24.38
N LYS A 317 -11.82 3.68 -24.84
CA LYS A 317 -11.34 4.42 -26.04
C LYS A 317 -11.08 3.49 -27.25
N GLY A 318 -11.95 2.48 -27.44
CA GLY A 318 -11.86 1.50 -28.54
C GLY A 318 -10.87 0.34 -28.32
N VAL A 319 -10.26 0.23 -27.14
CA VAL A 319 -9.34 -0.85 -26.77
C VAL A 319 -10.02 -1.80 -25.78
N ASP A 320 -9.95 -3.11 -26.02
CA ASP A 320 -10.28 -4.12 -25.00
C ASP A 320 -9.13 -4.13 -23.98
N THR A 321 -9.43 -3.72 -22.75
CA THR A 321 -8.45 -3.62 -21.65
C THR A 321 -7.99 -4.98 -21.13
N TYR A 322 -8.55 -6.07 -21.66
CA TYR A 322 -8.09 -7.44 -21.45
C TYR A 322 -7.17 -7.93 -22.59
N ASP A 323 -7.09 -7.21 -23.72
CA ASP A 323 -6.00 -7.36 -24.68
C ASP A 323 -4.79 -6.58 -24.16
N TYR A 324 -3.98 -7.26 -23.35
CA TYR A 324 -2.86 -6.66 -22.66
C TYR A 324 -1.78 -6.13 -23.60
N GLU A 325 -1.61 -6.72 -24.78
CA GLU A 325 -0.72 -6.15 -25.78
C GLU A 325 -1.28 -4.85 -26.35
N ALA A 326 -2.59 -4.76 -26.58
CA ALA A 326 -3.24 -3.53 -26.98
C ALA A 326 -3.17 -2.45 -25.90
N VAL A 327 -3.28 -2.82 -24.62
CA VAL A 327 -3.09 -1.90 -23.49
C VAL A 327 -1.65 -1.39 -23.42
N ASP A 328 -0.63 -2.24 -23.53
CA ASP A 328 0.77 -1.80 -23.54
C ASP A 328 1.05 -0.85 -24.71
N ARG A 329 0.56 -1.17 -25.92
CA ARG A 329 0.62 -0.26 -27.09
C ARG A 329 -0.12 1.05 -26.85
N LEU A 330 -1.26 1.02 -26.15
CA LEU A 330 -2.01 2.23 -25.80
C LEU A 330 -1.19 3.13 -24.86
N LEU A 331 -0.62 2.56 -23.78
CA LEU A 331 0.21 3.32 -22.83
C LEU A 331 1.44 3.94 -23.49
N VAL A 332 2.11 3.21 -24.41
CA VAL A 332 3.24 3.75 -25.19
C VAL A 332 2.79 4.94 -26.05
N ARG A 333 1.63 4.86 -26.71
CA ARG A 333 1.09 5.98 -27.49
C ARG A 333 0.73 7.18 -26.61
N MET A 334 0.05 6.94 -25.48
CA MET A 334 -0.30 7.98 -24.52
C MET A 334 0.94 8.71 -23.96
N GLN A 335 2.04 7.96 -23.73
CA GLN A 335 3.31 8.55 -23.28
C GLN A 335 3.99 9.39 -24.37
N ALA A 336 3.91 8.95 -25.63
CA ALA A 336 4.55 9.61 -26.76
C ALA A 336 3.82 10.87 -27.24
N ASP A 337 2.52 10.98 -26.97
CA ASP A 337 1.67 12.08 -27.43
C ASP A 337 1.32 13.04 -26.28
N PRO A 338 1.98 14.22 -26.18
CA PRO A 338 1.69 15.20 -25.13
C PRO A 338 0.33 15.88 -25.28
N GLN A 339 -0.35 15.71 -26.42
CA GLN A 339 -1.71 16.20 -26.65
C GLN A 339 -2.78 15.14 -26.31
N TYR A 340 -2.37 13.92 -25.98
CA TYR A 340 -3.32 12.87 -25.63
C TYR A 340 -4.05 13.24 -24.35
N ASP A 341 -5.38 13.34 -24.44
CA ASP A 341 -6.22 13.64 -23.28
C ASP A 341 -6.38 12.38 -22.42
N TYR A 342 -5.76 12.41 -21.23
CA TYR A 342 -5.80 11.31 -20.27
C TYR A 342 -5.96 11.82 -18.84
N ASP A 343 -6.73 11.06 -18.05
CA ASP A 343 -6.69 11.13 -16.59
C ASP A 343 -5.62 10.16 -16.07
N VAL A 344 -4.91 10.56 -15.02
CA VAL A 344 -3.96 9.67 -14.33
C VAL A 344 -4.66 8.43 -13.79
N GLN A 345 -5.93 8.54 -13.37
CA GLN A 345 -6.74 7.41 -12.95
C GLN A 345 -6.95 6.39 -14.08
N GLU A 346 -7.04 6.82 -15.34
CA GLU A 346 -7.08 5.91 -16.50
C GLU A 346 -5.75 5.16 -16.65
N ILE A 347 -4.62 5.88 -16.57
CA ILE A 347 -3.29 5.27 -16.66
C ILE A 347 -3.09 4.26 -15.52
N SER A 348 -3.53 4.60 -14.31
CA SER A 348 -3.49 3.72 -13.15
C SER A 348 -4.28 2.43 -13.38
N ALA A 349 -5.52 2.55 -13.88
CA ALA A 349 -6.34 1.39 -14.18
C ALA A 349 -5.73 0.52 -15.29
N LEU A 350 -5.23 1.12 -16.37
CA LEU A 350 -4.56 0.39 -17.46
C LEU A 350 -3.30 -0.34 -16.98
N ASN A 351 -2.46 0.32 -16.18
CA ASN A 351 -1.29 -0.32 -15.57
C ASN A 351 -1.70 -1.46 -14.63
N GLN A 352 -2.77 -1.29 -13.85
CA GLN A 352 -3.28 -2.37 -12.99
C GLN A 352 -3.68 -3.59 -13.82
N ARG A 353 -4.38 -3.41 -14.95
CA ARG A 353 -4.75 -4.51 -15.86
C ARG A 353 -3.52 -5.23 -16.40
N LEU A 354 -2.49 -4.48 -16.81
CA LEU A 354 -1.20 -5.06 -17.24
C LEU A 354 -0.50 -5.81 -16.11
N THR A 355 -0.50 -5.28 -14.89
CA THR A 355 0.09 -5.95 -13.73
C THR A 355 -0.59 -7.29 -13.45
N VAL A 356 -1.93 -7.34 -13.52
CA VAL A 356 -2.66 -8.61 -13.36
C VAL A 356 -2.28 -9.60 -14.45
N ALA A 357 -2.28 -9.17 -15.71
CA ALA A 357 -1.88 -10.02 -16.85
C ALA A 357 -0.48 -10.62 -16.69
N TYR A 358 0.48 -9.76 -16.35
CA TYR A 358 1.85 -10.14 -16.15
C TYR A 358 2.00 -11.12 -14.99
N THR A 359 1.32 -10.85 -13.87
CA THR A 359 1.37 -11.73 -12.70
C THR A 359 0.72 -13.08 -12.99
N VAL A 360 -0.36 -13.14 -13.77
CA VAL A 360 -0.95 -14.42 -14.23
C VAL A 360 0.03 -15.21 -15.08
N ALA A 361 0.74 -14.56 -16.02
CA ALA A 361 1.77 -15.22 -16.82
C ALA A 361 2.90 -15.76 -15.93
N LEU A 362 3.37 -14.95 -14.98
CA LEU A 362 4.37 -15.35 -14.00
C LEU A 362 3.90 -16.51 -13.11
N CYS A 363 2.61 -16.55 -12.75
CA CYS A 363 2.05 -17.66 -11.99
C CYS A 363 2.17 -18.99 -12.75
N ARG A 364 1.99 -18.99 -14.08
CA ARG A 364 2.19 -20.19 -14.91
C ARG A 364 3.66 -20.63 -14.91
N GLU A 365 4.60 -19.69 -15.00
CA GLU A 365 6.04 -19.98 -14.92
C GLU A 365 6.44 -20.58 -13.56
N LEU A 366 5.81 -20.12 -12.48
CA LEU A 366 6.13 -20.50 -11.11
C LEU A 366 5.25 -21.62 -10.54
N ASP A 367 4.32 -22.18 -11.33
CA ASP A 367 3.30 -23.15 -10.89
C ASP A 367 2.48 -22.65 -9.69
N VAL A 368 2.15 -21.35 -9.67
CA VAL A 368 1.30 -20.73 -8.64
C VAL A 368 -0.16 -20.83 -9.06
N PRO A 369 -1.06 -21.41 -8.25
CA PRO A 369 -2.49 -21.39 -8.52
C PRO A 369 -3.04 -19.97 -8.63
N VAL A 370 -3.94 -19.75 -9.58
CA VAL A 370 -4.62 -18.48 -9.80
C VAL A 370 -6.11 -18.64 -9.52
N ILE A 371 -6.65 -17.78 -8.67
CA ILE A 371 -8.09 -17.55 -8.53
C ILE A 371 -8.44 -16.35 -9.42
N ASN A 372 -9.10 -16.62 -10.55
CA ASN A 372 -9.47 -15.59 -11.52
C ASN A 372 -10.94 -15.19 -11.36
N ILE A 373 -11.18 -14.06 -10.71
CA ILE A 373 -12.53 -13.51 -10.49
C ILE A 373 -12.89 -12.40 -11.48
N LEU A 374 -11.98 -12.05 -12.40
CA LEU A 374 -12.18 -10.94 -13.33
C LEU A 374 -13.41 -11.13 -14.21
N GLU A 375 -13.55 -12.31 -14.84
CA GLU A 375 -14.66 -12.58 -15.77
C GLU A 375 -16.01 -12.57 -15.05
N ALA A 376 -16.06 -13.13 -13.83
CA ALA A 376 -17.26 -13.12 -13.01
C ALA A 376 -17.71 -11.70 -12.66
N VAL A 377 -16.77 -10.81 -12.28
CA VAL A 377 -17.08 -9.41 -11.96
C VAL A 377 -17.48 -8.63 -13.22
N GLU A 378 -16.82 -8.82 -14.36
CA GLU A 378 -17.21 -8.18 -15.62
C GLU A 378 -18.61 -8.64 -16.10
N GLY A 379 -18.96 -9.90 -15.84
CA GLY A 379 -20.26 -10.48 -16.18
C GLY A 379 -21.46 -9.84 -15.46
N LEU A 380 -21.23 -9.09 -14.36
CA LEU A 380 -22.27 -8.35 -13.64
C LEU A 380 -22.80 -7.14 -14.43
N GLY A 381 -22.09 -6.69 -15.45
CA GLY A 381 -22.43 -5.49 -16.21
C GLY A 381 -22.07 -4.18 -15.48
N ALA A 382 -22.12 -3.07 -16.22
CA ALA A 382 -21.58 -1.79 -15.74
C ALA A 382 -22.30 -1.22 -14.50
N ALA A 383 -23.63 -1.33 -14.44
CA ALA A 383 -24.41 -0.80 -13.33
C ALA A 383 -24.11 -1.52 -12.01
N GLN A 384 -24.12 -2.85 -12.01
CA GLN A 384 -23.81 -3.63 -10.81
C GLN A 384 -22.36 -3.44 -10.38
N ARG A 385 -21.40 -3.39 -11.33
CA ARG A 385 -20.01 -3.07 -11.00
C ARG A 385 -19.88 -1.70 -10.36
N ALA A 386 -20.55 -0.67 -10.87
CA ALA A 386 -20.48 0.67 -10.28
C ALA A 386 -20.91 0.70 -8.80
N GLU A 387 -21.87 -0.13 -8.39
CA GLU A 387 -22.30 -0.26 -7.00
C GLU A 387 -21.30 -1.02 -6.10
N MET A 388 -20.38 -1.78 -6.69
CA MET A 388 -19.36 -2.54 -5.96
C MET A 388 -18.20 -1.69 -5.49
N PHE A 389 -17.98 -0.51 -6.05
CA PHE A 389 -16.77 0.27 -5.79
C PHE A 389 -17.07 1.67 -5.26
N MET A 390 -16.25 2.12 -4.30
CA MET A 390 -16.25 3.49 -3.80
C MET A 390 -15.42 4.41 -4.71
N ASP A 391 -14.38 3.86 -5.33
CA ASP A 391 -13.51 4.52 -6.30
C ASP A 391 -13.07 3.54 -7.40
N LEU A 392 -11.86 3.66 -7.96
CA LEU A 392 -11.39 2.72 -8.97
C LEU A 392 -10.94 1.36 -8.41
N GLY A 393 -10.55 1.26 -7.14
CA GLY A 393 -9.97 0.03 -6.58
C GLY A 393 -10.63 -0.45 -5.29
N HIS A 394 -11.18 0.44 -4.48
CA HIS A 394 -11.76 0.09 -3.19
C HIS A 394 -13.23 -0.29 -3.31
N LEU A 395 -13.59 -1.35 -2.62
CA LEU A 395 -14.92 -1.95 -2.67
C LEU A 395 -15.84 -1.29 -1.64
N THR A 396 -17.14 -1.25 -1.96
CA THR A 396 -18.21 -1.05 -0.98
C THR A 396 -18.44 -2.35 -0.21
N ALA A 397 -19.15 -2.31 0.92
CA ALA A 397 -19.58 -3.54 1.63
C ALA A 397 -20.30 -4.55 0.71
N LYS A 398 -21.04 -4.07 -0.29
CA LYS A 398 -21.64 -4.92 -1.34
C LYS A 398 -20.57 -5.56 -2.23
N GLY A 399 -19.60 -4.77 -2.69
CA GLY A 399 -18.46 -5.25 -3.46
C GLY A 399 -17.64 -6.29 -2.70
N ASP A 400 -17.33 -6.04 -1.43
CA ASP A 400 -16.56 -6.94 -0.57
C ASP A 400 -17.24 -8.29 -0.37
N ARG A 401 -18.57 -8.29 -0.20
CA ARG A 401 -19.35 -9.53 -0.12
C ARG A 401 -19.30 -10.33 -1.42
N ILE A 402 -19.45 -9.67 -2.57
CA ILE A 402 -19.40 -10.33 -3.88
C ILE A 402 -18.01 -10.89 -4.13
N VAL A 403 -16.97 -10.07 -4.00
CA VAL A 403 -15.57 -10.44 -4.24
C VAL A 403 -15.12 -11.51 -3.24
N GLY A 404 -15.36 -11.32 -1.94
CA GLY A 404 -15.02 -12.29 -0.90
C GLY A 404 -15.66 -13.65 -1.14
N LYS A 405 -16.94 -13.68 -1.59
CA LYS A 405 -17.62 -14.93 -1.96
C LYS A 405 -16.99 -15.59 -3.19
N LEU A 406 -16.75 -14.83 -4.27
CA LEU A 406 -16.13 -15.36 -5.49
C LEU A 406 -14.75 -15.97 -5.20
N ILE A 407 -13.93 -15.29 -4.39
CA ILE A 407 -12.62 -15.81 -3.97
C ILE A 407 -12.79 -17.09 -3.15
N ALA A 408 -13.77 -17.15 -2.24
CA ALA A 408 -14.01 -18.32 -1.40
C ALA A 408 -14.48 -19.54 -2.20
N ASP A 409 -15.42 -19.35 -3.12
CA ASP A 409 -15.94 -20.43 -3.98
C ASP A 409 -14.80 -21.07 -4.78
N GLU A 410 -13.97 -20.25 -5.44
CA GLU A 410 -12.81 -20.71 -6.21
C GLU A 410 -11.72 -21.33 -5.32
N PHE A 411 -11.43 -20.73 -4.16
CA PHE A 411 -10.46 -21.26 -3.22
C PHE A 411 -10.85 -22.66 -2.71
N LEU A 412 -12.13 -22.90 -2.44
CA LEU A 412 -12.64 -24.19 -2.02
C LEU A 412 -12.61 -25.23 -3.15
N ALA A 413 -12.70 -24.80 -4.41
CA ALA A 413 -12.58 -25.67 -5.58
C ALA A 413 -11.12 -26.04 -5.91
N LEU A 414 -10.14 -25.31 -5.38
CA LEU A 414 -8.74 -25.62 -5.61
C LEU A 414 -8.37 -27.01 -5.04
N PRO A 415 -7.57 -27.82 -5.77
CA PRO A 415 -7.12 -29.12 -5.27
C PRO A 415 -6.42 -28.97 -3.92
N SER A 416 -6.64 -29.91 -2.99
CA SER A 416 -5.89 -29.96 -1.74
C SER A 416 -4.38 -29.95 -2.01
N PRO A 417 -3.57 -29.30 -1.16
CA PRO A 417 -2.12 -29.43 -1.23
C PRO A 417 -1.75 -30.92 -1.20
N ARG A 418 -0.87 -31.34 -2.11
CA ARG A 418 -0.37 -32.73 -2.15
C ARG A 418 0.64 -32.99 -1.06
#